data_AF-A0A7J6J4C9-F1
#
_entry.id   AF-A0A7J6J4C9-F1
#
_cell.length_a   1.000
_cell.length_b   1.000
_cell.length_c   1.000
_cell.angle_alpha   90.00
_cell.angle_beta   90.00
_cell.angle_gamma   90.00
#
_symmetry.space_group_name_H-M   'P 1'
#
loop_
_entity.id
_entity.type
_entity.pdbx_description
1 polymer ?
#
loop_
_entity_poly.entity_id
_entity_poly.type
_entity_poly.pdbx_seq_one_letter_code
_entity_poly.pdbx_strand_id
1 'polypeptide(L)'
;MPAENLRSCDFDGLGKPDPRAYKTQLESFGGEEAWFAAAHMWDASAAKGCGFKGAWCSIYEKEPCVDLFGEMDVMADELPEMARKIIAASEGKKA
;
A
#
# COMPACT_ATOMS: atom_id res chain seq x y z
N MET A 1 -16.81 -6.04 -6.52
CA MET A 1 -15.64 -5.30 -7.00
C MET A 1 -15.56 -5.49 -8.50
N PRO A 2 -15.42 -4.42 -9.30
CA PRO A 2 -15.31 -4.52 -10.75
C PRO A 2 -14.08 -5.32 -11.17
N ALA A 3 -14.17 -6.10 -12.25
CA ALA A 3 -13.09 -7.00 -12.69
C ALA A 3 -11.90 -6.23 -13.27
N GLU A 4 -12.15 -5.07 -13.86
CA GLU A 4 -11.14 -4.12 -14.35
C GLU A 4 -10.24 -3.56 -13.23
N ASN A 5 -10.69 -3.62 -11.97
CA ASN A 5 -9.90 -3.20 -10.81
C ASN A 5 -9.08 -4.36 -10.21
N LEU A 6 -9.18 -5.56 -10.78
CA LEU A 6 -8.41 -6.74 -10.37
C LEU A 6 -7.20 -6.90 -11.27
N ARG A 7 -6.02 -6.80 -10.66
CA ARG A 7 -4.75 -7.12 -11.32
C ARG A 7 -3.99 -8.15 -10.49
N SER A 8 -3.67 -9.28 -11.11
CA SER A 8 -2.82 -10.32 -10.53
C SER A 8 -1.40 -10.19 -11.07
N CYS A 9 -0.40 -10.48 -10.24
CA CYS A 9 0.98 -10.61 -10.69
C CYS A 9 1.20 -11.82 -11.62
N ASP A 10 0.28 -12.80 -11.63
CA ASP A 10 0.34 -13.99 -12.50
C ASP A 10 0.33 -13.61 -13.99
N PHE A 11 -0.35 -12.53 -14.35
CA PHE A 11 -0.40 -12.05 -15.74
C PHE A 11 0.97 -11.60 -16.25
N ASP A 12 1.82 -11.12 -15.35
CA ASP A 12 3.14 -10.57 -15.65
C ASP A 12 4.28 -11.54 -15.27
N GLY A 13 3.96 -12.69 -14.66
CA GLY A 13 4.95 -13.65 -14.16
C GLY A 13 5.85 -13.09 -13.05
N LEU A 14 5.34 -12.12 -12.28
CA LEU A 14 6.07 -11.43 -11.22
C LEU A 14 5.58 -11.86 -9.84
N GLY A 15 6.39 -11.62 -8.82
CA GLY A 15 6.02 -11.85 -7.43
C GLY A 15 6.51 -10.72 -6.54
N LYS A 16 5.70 -10.33 -5.58
CA LYS A 16 6.14 -9.45 -4.48
C LYS A 16 7.27 -10.15 -3.69
N PRO A 17 8.30 -9.44 -3.20
CA PRO A 17 8.49 -7.99 -3.20
C PRO A 17 9.29 -7.43 -4.41
N ASP A 18 9.29 -8.08 -5.58
CA ASP A 18 9.98 -7.52 -6.75
C ASP A 18 9.43 -6.12 -7.10
N PRO A 19 10.26 -5.06 -7.20
CA PRO A 19 9.81 -3.71 -7.51
C PRO A 19 8.92 -3.61 -8.76
N ARG A 20 9.13 -4.48 -9.75
CA ARG A 20 8.33 -4.52 -10.98
C ARG A 20 6.86 -4.87 -10.72
N ALA A 21 6.57 -5.67 -9.69
CA ALA A 21 5.19 -6.01 -9.32
C ALA A 21 4.41 -4.78 -8.84
N TYR A 22 5.08 -3.82 -8.21
CA TYR A 22 4.47 -2.59 -7.70
C TYR A 22 4.45 -1.49 -8.77
N LYS A 23 5.59 -1.24 -9.44
CA LYS A 23 5.72 -0.15 -10.41
C LYS A 23 4.73 -0.26 -11.56
N THR A 24 4.56 -1.46 -12.11
CA THR A 24 3.61 -1.72 -13.19
C THR A 24 2.17 -1.41 -12.77
N GLN A 25 1.81 -1.66 -11.51
CA GLN A 25 0.49 -1.28 -10.97
C GLN A 25 0.40 0.23 -10.74
N LEU A 26 1.46 0.86 -10.19
CA LEU A 26 1.49 2.30 -9.94
C LEU A 26 1.30 3.11 -11.22
N GLU A 27 2.00 2.71 -12.29
CA GLU A 27 1.92 3.34 -13.61
C GLU A 27 0.50 3.31 -14.19
N SER A 28 -0.29 2.28 -13.88
CA SER A 28 -1.68 2.18 -14.34
C SER A 28 -2.62 3.24 -13.75
N PHE A 29 -2.23 3.88 -12.63
CA PHE A 29 -2.98 4.99 -12.03
C PHE A 29 -2.67 6.34 -12.69
N GLY A 30 -1.83 6.40 -13.73
CA GLY A 30 -1.65 7.62 -14.52
C GLY A 30 -1.08 8.82 -13.76
N GLY A 31 -0.35 8.58 -12.67
CA GLY A 31 0.22 9.64 -11.82
C GLY A 31 -0.72 10.19 -10.76
N GLU A 32 -1.92 9.61 -10.59
CA GLU A 32 -2.78 9.90 -9.45
C GLU A 32 -2.14 9.46 -8.13
N GLU A 33 -2.62 10.02 -7.02
CA GLU A 33 -2.24 9.53 -5.70
C GLU A 33 -2.74 8.10 -5.51
N ALA A 34 -1.80 7.16 -5.36
CA ALA A 34 -2.10 5.75 -5.16
C ALA A 34 -1.63 5.30 -3.77
N TRP A 35 -2.55 4.71 -3.02
CA TRP A 35 -2.27 4.08 -1.72
C TRP A 35 -2.09 2.58 -1.88
N PHE A 36 -1.10 2.03 -1.18
CA PHE A 36 -0.91 0.61 -1.02
C PHE A 36 -1.13 0.24 0.44
N ALA A 37 -2.20 -0.51 0.71
CA ALA A 37 -2.60 -0.94 2.04
C ALA A 37 -2.30 -2.44 2.22
N ALA A 38 -1.56 -2.80 3.26
CA ALA A 38 -1.27 -4.19 3.59
C ALA A 38 -1.27 -4.42 5.11
N ALA A 39 -1.34 -5.69 5.51
CA ALA A 39 -1.21 -6.11 6.91
C ALA A 39 0.16 -6.73 7.22
N HIS A 40 1.12 -6.56 6.29
CA HIS A 40 2.49 -7.03 6.41
C HIS A 40 3.43 -5.90 6.00
N MET A 41 4.40 -5.58 6.84
CA MET A 41 5.23 -4.39 6.69
C MET A 41 6.17 -4.53 5.50
N TRP A 42 6.69 -5.73 5.25
CA TRP A 42 7.54 -5.98 4.08
C TRP A 42 6.83 -5.64 2.77
N ASP A 43 5.51 -5.83 2.68
CA ASP A 43 4.74 -5.54 1.45
C ASP A 43 4.42 -4.04 1.34
N ALA A 44 3.93 -3.43 2.44
CA ALA A 44 3.61 -2.00 2.47
C ALA A 44 4.86 -1.13 2.23
N SER A 45 5.97 -1.47 2.86
CA SER A 45 7.24 -0.74 2.71
C SER A 45 7.84 -0.89 1.31
N ALA A 46 7.80 -2.09 0.70
CA ALA A 46 8.27 -2.30 -0.66
C ALA A 46 7.46 -1.49 -1.68
N ALA A 47 6.13 -1.45 -1.52
CA ALA A 47 5.26 -0.62 -2.35
C ALA A 47 5.55 0.89 -2.15
N LYS A 48 5.70 1.34 -0.90
CA LYS A 48 6.06 2.73 -0.58
C LYS A 48 7.39 3.13 -1.21
N GLY A 49 8.40 2.26 -1.15
CA GLY A 49 9.69 2.46 -1.81
C GLY A 49 9.60 2.55 -3.33
N CYS A 50 8.52 2.04 -3.95
CA CYS A 50 8.25 2.15 -5.38
C CYS A 50 7.45 3.41 -5.76
N GLY A 51 6.99 4.21 -4.79
CA GLY A 51 6.30 5.49 -5.03
C GLY A 51 4.84 5.53 -4.58
N PHE A 52 4.28 4.44 -4.05
CA PHE A 52 2.96 4.48 -3.42
C PHE A 52 2.99 5.26 -2.10
N LYS A 53 1.81 5.73 -1.66
CA LYS A 53 1.57 6.02 -0.24
C LYS A 53 1.40 4.70 0.52
N GLY A 54 2.16 4.51 1.59
CA GLY A 54 2.12 3.28 2.37
C GLY A 54 1.06 3.34 3.46
N ALA A 55 0.26 2.29 3.60
CA ALA A 55 -0.61 2.10 4.75
C ALA A 55 -0.47 0.67 5.30
N TRP A 56 -0.33 0.56 6.62
CA TRP A 56 -0.19 -0.73 7.30
C TRP A 56 -1.19 -0.88 8.44
N CYS A 57 -1.67 -2.11 8.65
CA CYS A 57 -2.44 -2.45 9.85
C CYS A 57 -1.98 -3.71 10.58
N SER A 58 -2.14 -3.72 11.91
CA SER A 58 -1.61 -4.77 12.80
C SER A 58 -2.46 -6.05 12.84
N ILE A 59 -3.53 -6.16 12.04
CA ILE A 59 -4.51 -7.25 12.13
C ILE A 59 -3.88 -8.65 11.98
N TYR A 60 -2.80 -8.80 11.20
CA TYR A 60 -2.08 -10.08 11.03
C TYR A 60 -0.68 -10.08 11.64
N GLU A 61 0.17 -9.10 11.32
CA GLU A 61 1.59 -9.12 11.72
C GLU A 61 1.81 -8.73 13.18
N LYS A 62 0.87 -7.95 13.78
CA LYS A 62 0.89 -7.41 15.15
C LYS A 62 2.03 -6.43 15.44
N GLU A 63 3.26 -6.81 15.11
CA GLU A 63 4.47 -6.02 15.33
C GLU A 63 4.99 -5.42 14.00
N PRO A 64 5.05 -4.09 13.86
CA PRO A 64 5.38 -3.45 12.59
C PRO A 64 6.86 -3.50 12.18
N CYS A 65 7.78 -3.89 13.07
CA CYS A 65 9.22 -3.89 12.78
C CYS A 65 9.75 -2.55 12.22
N VAL A 66 9.29 -1.41 12.77
CA VAL A 66 9.60 -0.07 12.24
C VAL A 66 11.09 0.26 12.18
N ASP A 67 11.92 -0.37 13.03
CA ASP A 67 13.37 -0.21 12.98
C ASP A 67 13.99 -0.73 11.67
N LEU A 68 13.33 -1.68 11.01
CA LEU A 68 13.79 -2.27 9.75
C LEU A 68 13.17 -1.58 8.53
N PHE A 69 11.87 -1.27 8.58
CA PHE A 69 11.10 -0.82 7.41
C PHE A 69 10.72 0.66 7.43
N GLY A 70 10.93 1.34 8.56
CA GLY A 70 10.41 2.68 8.82
C GLY A 70 8.89 2.69 9.01
N GLU A 71 8.34 3.89 9.16
CA GLU A 71 6.90 4.10 9.30
C GLU A 71 6.19 4.24 7.94
N MET A 72 4.97 3.72 7.87
CA MET A 72 4.07 3.97 6.74
C MET A 72 3.37 5.32 6.91
N ASP A 73 2.83 5.89 5.83
CA ASP A 73 2.10 7.16 5.89
C ASP A 73 0.84 7.04 6.76
N VAL A 74 0.25 5.83 6.85
CA VAL A 74 -0.83 5.49 7.77
C VAL A 74 -0.53 4.18 8.49
N MET A 75 -0.73 4.18 9.81
CA MET A 75 -0.63 3.02 10.69
C MET A 75 -1.94 2.87 11.46
N ALA A 76 -2.46 1.64 11.60
CA ALA A 76 -3.71 1.33 12.30
C ALA A 76 -3.71 -0.09 12.86
N ASP A 77 -4.72 -0.46 13.65
CA ASP A 77 -4.83 -1.83 14.15
C ASP A 77 -5.75 -2.71 13.29
N GLU A 78 -6.73 -2.08 12.63
CA GLU A 78 -7.74 -2.77 11.82
C GLU A 78 -7.94 -2.12 10.46
N LEU A 79 -8.40 -2.91 9.49
CA LEU A 79 -8.69 -2.44 8.12
C LEU A 79 -9.67 -1.25 8.08
N PRO A 80 -10.80 -1.22 8.81
CA PRO A 80 -11.71 -0.08 8.75
C PRO A 80 -11.12 1.21 9.31
N GLU A 81 -10.26 1.11 10.34
CA GLU A 81 -9.56 2.26 10.91
C GLU A 81 -8.52 2.80 9.92
N MET A 82 -7.74 1.91 9.31
CA MET A 82 -6.77 2.27 8.27
C MET A 82 -7.44 3.01 7.12
N ALA A 83 -8.58 2.52 6.63
CA ALA A 83 -9.33 3.16 5.54
C ALA A 83 -9.77 4.60 5.91
N ARG A 84 -10.27 4.82 7.13
CA ARG A 84 -10.64 6.17 7.59
C ARG A 84 -9.44 7.11 7.65
N LYS A 85 -8.29 6.64 8.15
CA LYS A 85 -7.05 7.42 8.21
C LYS A 85 -6.50 7.76 6.83
N ILE A 86 -6.59 6.85 5.85
CA ILE A 86 -6.23 7.11 4.45
C ILE A 86 -7.08 8.25 3.88
N ILE A 87 -8.41 8.18 4.04
CA ILE A 87 -9.33 9.22 3.54
C ILE A 87 -8.96 10.59 4.13
N ALA A 88 -8.77 10.67 5.45
CA ALA A 88 -8.39 11.92 6.12
C ALA A 88 -7.04 12.46 5.63
N ALA A 89 -6.05 11.59 5.40
CA ALA A 89 -4.74 11.97 4.90
C ALA A 89 -4.80 12.51 3.45
N SER A 90 -5.65 11.94 2.59
CA SER A 90 -5.86 12.41 1.22
C SER A 90 -6.66 13.71 1.15
N GLU A 91 -7.63 13.92 2.04
CA GLU A 91 -8.43 15.16 2.10
C GLU A 91 -7.61 16.35 2.61
N GLY A 92 -6.71 16.15 3.57
CA GLY A 92 -5.85 17.19 4.13
C GLY A 92 -4.88 17.84 3.13
N LYS A 93 -4.72 17.27 1.94
CA LYS A 93 -3.89 17.82 0.84
C LYS A 93 -4.64 18.70 -0.16
N LYS A 94 -5.97 18.76 -0.11
CA LYS A 94 -6.78 19.59 -1.04
C LYS A 94 -6.85 21.07 -0.64
N ALA A 95 -6.05 21.51 0.34
CA ALA A 95 -6.00 22.88 0.85
C ALA A 95 -4.78 23.65 0.32
#